data_AF-A0A3A2Z0D5-F1
#
_entry.id   AF-A0A3A2Z0D5-F1
#
_cell.length_a   1.000
_cell.length_b   1.000
_cell.length_c   1.000
_cell.angle_alpha   90.00
_cell.angle_beta   90.00
_cell.angle_gamma   90.00
#
_symmetry.space_group_name_H-M   'P 1'
#
loop_
_entity.id
_entity.type
_entity.pdbx_description
1 polymer ?
#
loop_
_entity_poly.entity_id
_entity_poly.type
_entity_poly.pdbx_seq_one_letter_code
_entity_poly.pdbx_strand_id
1 'polypeptide(L)' 'MERPISFSAEDIRDEKVRVLRAMDSIEPKNVIIGQYGKSLDGSRPAYKEDDTVPKDSRCPTFSAMVAYIKNERWDG' A
#
# COMPACT_ATOMS: atom_id res chain seq x y z
N MET A 1 4.66 14.64 -5.79
CA MET A 1 5.35 15.01 -7.03
C MET A 1 5.63 16.50 -6.99
N GLU A 2 6.70 16.95 -7.64
CA GLU A 2 6.92 18.39 -7.80
C GLU A 2 5.90 18.97 -8.78
N ARG A 3 5.85 20.30 -8.88
CA ARG A 3 5.03 20.97 -9.88
C ARG A 3 5.56 20.60 -11.28
N PRO A 4 4.73 20.04 -12.17
CA PRO A 4 5.17 19.70 -13.51
C PRO A 4 5.42 20.97 -14.36
N ILE A 5 6.25 20.82 -15.39
CA ILE A 5 6.60 21.90 -16.33
C ILE A 5 5.34 22.42 -17.04
N SER A 6 4.42 21.52 -17.38
CA SER A 6 3.10 21.84 -17.93
C SER A 6 2.04 20.83 -17.48
N PHE A 7 0.80 21.00 -17.94
CA PHE A 7 -0.28 20.01 -17.75
C PHE A 7 -0.34 18.96 -18.86
N SER A 8 0.71 18.83 -19.67
CA SER A 8 0.83 17.72 -20.61
C SER A 8 0.88 16.38 -19.84
N ALA A 9 0.36 15.32 -20.45
CA ALA A 9 0.33 14.01 -19.82
C ALA A 9 1.73 13.47 -19.49
N GLU A 10 2.71 13.74 -20.36
CA GLU A 10 4.09 13.29 -20.17
C GLU A 10 4.78 14.05 -19.04
N ASP A 11 4.64 15.37 -18.96
CA ASP A 11 5.26 16.15 -17.87
C ASP A 11 4.70 15.76 -16.49
N ILE A 12 3.41 15.43 -16.42
CA ILE A 12 2.79 14.91 -15.19
C ILE A 12 3.35 13.51 -14.87
N ARG A 13 3.48 12.63 -15.87
CA ARG A 13 4.00 11.27 -15.66
C ARG A 13 5.45 11.32 -15.20
N ASP A 14 6.28 12.17 -15.77
CA ASP A 14 7.68 12.30 -15.42
C ASP A 14 7.87 12.72 -13.97
N GLU A 15 7.08 13.69 -13.48
CA GLU A 15 7.12 14.08 -12.06
C GLU A 15 6.57 13.01 -11.10
N LYS A 16 5.62 12.18 -11.54
CA LYS A 16 5.20 10.99 -10.77
C LYS A 16 6.30 9.93 -10.71
N VAL A 17 6.96 9.66 -11.84
CA VAL A 17 8.09 8.72 -11.91
C VAL A 17 9.25 9.22 -11.06
N ARG A 18 9.52 10.53 -11.02
CA ARG A 18 10.55 11.12 -10.15
C ARG A 18 10.30 10.80 -8.67
N VAL A 19 9.06 10.87 -8.20
CA VAL A 19 8.72 10.47 -6.81
C VAL A 19 8.99 8.98 -6.58
N LEU A 20 8.52 8.11 -7.49
CA LEU A 20 8.71 6.66 -7.34
C LEU A 20 10.19 6.27 -7.35
N ARG A 21 11.03 6.96 -8.12
CA ARG A 21 12.50 6.78 -8.11
C ARG A 21 13.16 7.24 -6.81
N ALA A 22 12.54 8.18 -6.08
CA ALA A 22 13.01 8.65 -4.80
C ALA A 22 12.51 7.79 -3.61
N MET A 23 11.68 6.77 -3.87
CA MET A 23 11.23 5.83 -2.87
C MET A 23 12.15 4.61 -2.82
N ASP A 24 12.61 4.27 -1.63
CA ASP A 24 13.30 3.00 -1.39
C ASP A 24 12.30 1.82 -1.47
N SER A 25 12.86 0.61 -1.60
CA SER A 25 12.08 -0.61 -1.40
C SER A 25 11.47 -0.63 0.00
N ILE A 26 10.17 -0.98 0.09
CA ILE A 26 9.49 -1.07 1.37
C ILE A 26 10.01 -2.27 2.16
N GLU A 27 10.58 -2.02 3.34
CA GLU A 27 11.10 -3.07 4.21
C GLU A 27 9.98 -3.73 5.04
N PRO A 28 10.03 -5.05 5.29
CA PRO A 28 9.01 -5.75 6.06
C PRO A 28 8.76 -5.18 7.47
N LYS A 29 9.78 -4.60 8.09
CA LYS A 29 9.67 -3.96 9.43
C LYS A 29 8.74 -2.74 9.45
N ASN A 30 8.51 -2.13 8.28
CA ASN A 30 7.66 -0.96 8.10
C ASN A 30 6.25 -1.33 7.62
N VAL A 31 5.91 -2.63 7.60
CA VAL A 31 4.64 -3.12 7.08
C VAL A 31 3.92 -3.94 8.15
N ILE A 32 2.66 -3.60 8.39
CA ILE A 32 1.73 -4.41 9.17
C ILE A 32 0.70 -4.95 8.19
N ILE A 33 0.59 -6.28 8.14
CA ILE A 33 -0.47 -6.95 7.40
C ILE A 33 -1.46 -7.60 8.35
N GLY A 34 -2.73 -7.65 7.95
CA GLY A 34 -3.81 -8.27 8.70
C GLY A 34 -4.69 -9.12 7.80
N GLN A 35 -5.44 -10.02 8.43
CA GLN A 35 -6.49 -10.80 7.79
C GLN A 35 -7.76 -10.67 8.62
N TYR A 36 -8.88 -10.31 8.00
CA TYR A 36 -10.10 -10.02 8.74
C TYR A 36 -10.69 -11.29 9.38
N GLY A 37 -11.11 -11.15 10.64
CA GLY A 37 -11.88 -12.15 11.37
C GLY A 37 -13.38 -11.93 11.24
N LYS A 38 -14.14 -12.75 11.96
CA LYS A 38 -15.61 -12.61 12.05
C LYS A 38 -15.97 -11.27 12.69
N SER A 39 -17.06 -10.64 12.23
CA SER A 39 -17.55 -9.42 12.86
C SER A 39 -18.08 -9.66 14.27
N LEU A 40 -18.04 -8.64 15.13
CA LEU A 40 -18.49 -8.73 16.53
C LEU A 40 -19.98 -9.07 16.67
N ASP A 41 -20.80 -8.58 15.74
CA ASP A 41 -22.24 -8.87 15.66
C ASP A 41 -22.54 -10.24 15.00
N GLY A 42 -21.52 -10.93 14.50
CA GLY A 42 -21.64 -12.21 13.81
C GLY A 42 -22.29 -12.16 12.42
N SER A 43 -22.60 -10.98 11.89
CA SER A 43 -23.25 -10.82 10.58
C SER A 43 -22.32 -11.12 9.39
N ARG A 44 -21.00 -11.02 9.59
CA ARG A 44 -19.99 -11.23 8.54
C ARG A 44 -19.00 -12.33 8.95
N PRO A 45 -18.79 -13.34 8.09
CA PRO A 45 -17.84 -14.42 8.34
C PRO A 45 -16.39 -13.94 8.29
N ALA A 46 -15.46 -14.73 8.83
CA ALA A 46 -14.03 -14.49 8.70
C ALA A 46 -13.52 -14.85 7.28
N TYR A 47 -12.35 -14.34 6.88
CA TYR A 47 -11.83 -14.59 5.52
C TYR A 47 -11.64 -16.09 5.20
N LYS A 48 -11.20 -16.88 6.19
CA LYS A 48 -10.99 -18.33 6.05
C LYS A 48 -12.27 -19.16 6.17
N GLU A 49 -13.39 -18.55 6.51
CA GLU A 49 -14.70 -19.22 6.53
C GLU A 49 -15.31 -19.28 5.12
N ASP A 50 -14.79 -18.51 4.16
CA ASP A 50 -15.12 -18.68 2.74
C ASP A 50 -14.61 -20.05 2.25
N ASP A 51 -15.46 -20.81 1.58
CA ASP A 51 -15.16 -22.15 1.07
C ASP A 51 -14.19 -22.15 -0.12
N THR A 52 -14.06 -21.01 -0.80
CA THR A 52 -13.09 -20.83 -1.89
C THR A 52 -11.69 -20.52 -1.39
N VAL A 53 -11.52 -20.24 -0.09
CA VAL A 53 -10.25 -19.86 0.52
C VAL A 53 -9.61 -21.06 1.23
N PRO A 54 -8.34 -21.41 0.92
CA PRO A 54 -7.60 -22.42 1.66
C PRO A 54 -7.53 -22.09 3.16
N LYS A 55 -7.76 -23.08 4.03
CA LYS A 55 -7.81 -22.86 5.48
C LYS A 55 -6.46 -22.42 6.07
N ASP A 56 -5.35 -22.73 5.40
CA ASP A 56 -3.99 -22.30 5.72
C ASP A 56 -3.59 -20.98 5.02
N SER A 57 -4.50 -20.33 4.29
CA SER A 57 -4.21 -19.10 3.54
C SER A 57 -3.58 -18.02 4.41
N ARG A 58 -2.46 -17.48 3.92
CA ARG A 58 -1.72 -16.34 4.50
C ARG A 58 -1.98 -15.04 3.73
N CYS A 59 -3.02 -15.00 2.89
CA CYS A 59 -3.37 -13.83 2.09
C CYS A 59 -3.75 -12.65 3.00
N PRO A 60 -3.06 -11.51 2.92
CA PRO A 60 -3.43 -10.33 3.69
C PRO A 60 -4.66 -9.65 3.08
N THR A 61 -5.64 -9.30 3.93
CA THR A 61 -6.83 -8.53 3.54
C THR A 61 -6.75 -7.09 4.03
N PHE A 62 -5.71 -6.75 4.78
CA PHE A 62 -5.40 -5.42 5.27
C PHE A 62 -3.89 -5.22 5.22
N SER A 63 -3.46 -4.01 4.89
CA SER A 63 -2.05 -3.60 4.98
C SER A 63 -1.98 -2.14 5.40
N ALA A 64 -1.11 -1.86 6.36
CA ALA A 64 -0.62 -0.52 6.67
C ALA A 64 0.89 -0.54 6.47
N MET A 65 1.44 0.49 5.82
CA MET A 65 2.87 0.57 5.57
C MET A 65 3.38 2.00 5.67
N VAL A 66 4.64 2.13 6.05
CA VAL A 66 5.37 3.40 6.02
C VAL A 66 6.26 3.41 4.79
N ALA A 67 6.14 4.48 4.00
CA ALA A 67 6.95 4.72 2.82
C ALA A 67 7.64 6.07 2.97
N TYR A 68 8.94 6.10 2.68
CA TYR A 68 9.77 7.29 2.73
C TYR A 68 10.09 7.75 1.32
N ILE A 69 9.93 9.04 1.05
CA ILE A 69 10.29 9.68 -0.22
C ILE A 69 11.56 10.50 0.04
N LYS A 70 12.70 9.99 -0.42
CA LYS A 70 14.01 10.61 -0.19
C LYS A 70 14.24 11.78 -1.14
N ASN A 71 13.62 12.91 -0.85
CA ASN A 71 13.90 14.18 -1.52
C ASN A 71 13.71 15.36 -0.55
N GLU A 72 14.19 16.54 -0.93
CA GLU A 72 14.16 17.73 -0.06
C GLU A 72 12.75 18.11 0.42
N ARG A 73 11.71 17.84 -0.39
CA ARG A 73 10.32 18.20 -0.06
C ARG A 73 9.73 17.31 1.03
N TRP A 74 10.09 16.02 1.04
CA TRP A 74 9.47 14.98 1.88
C TRP A 74 10.47 14.34 2.84
N ASP A 75 11.61 14.99 3.09
CA ASP A 75 12.62 14.52 4.04
C ASP A 75 12.05 14.60 5.48
N GLY A 76 11.89 13.45 6.11
CA GLY A 76 11.20 13.24 7.39
C GLY A 76 10.52 11.86 7.46
#